data_AF-A0A1V5VQK8-F1
#
_entry.id   AF-A0A1V5VQK8-F1
#
_cell.length_a   1.000
_cell.length_b   1.000
_cell.length_c   1.000
_cell.angle_alpha   90.00
_cell.angle_beta   90.00
_cell.angle_gamma   90.00
#
_symmetry.space_group_name_H-M   'P 1'
#
loop_
_entity.id
_entity.type
_entity.pdbx_description
1 polymer ?
#
loop_
_entity_poly.entity_id
_entity_poly.type
_entity_poly.pdbx_seq_one_letter_code
_entity_poly.pdbx_strand_id
1 'polypeptide(L)'
;MKFVSFDFQLSLYLNLLLFLGRFIFLFLAAFLFWRKLKEDYPDEQILSLTLAVIFFGYLGLRLGLLVGCFLFVVATTLIFCRIQKLKWWPIADALVFPLLIFGLGTALLNLAVDFSWVLLFPPLLFFLVLLGSVRMEKTYRSVAWYKSGKIGFIFYFAIIAFFSLFLVLEIATGKPLYWQILVEALVVLTAAFLLYLRANEDQKEKNGFLLKISKIFKKTKNGQNSIS
;
A
#
# COMPACT_ATOMS: atom_id res chain seq x y z
N MET A 1 -25.56 38.17 27.60
CA MET A 1 -25.69 36.85 26.94
C MET A 1 -24.81 36.86 25.71
N LYS A 2 -23.85 35.95 25.64
CA LYS A 2 -22.80 35.93 24.61
C LYS A 2 -23.38 35.36 23.32
N PHE A 3 -23.36 36.12 22.24
CA PHE A 3 -23.41 35.58 20.89
C PHE A 3 -22.19 34.68 20.74
N VAL A 4 -22.37 33.37 20.91
CA VAL A 4 -21.48 32.42 20.25
C VAL A 4 -21.61 32.77 18.77
N SER A 5 -20.53 33.24 18.16
CA SER A 5 -20.57 33.70 16.78
C SER A 5 -21.03 32.56 15.89
N PHE A 6 -21.88 32.88 14.91
CA PHE A 6 -22.37 31.94 13.90
C PHE A 6 -21.23 31.10 13.29
N ASP A 7 -20.04 31.70 13.13
CA ASP A 7 -18.82 31.05 12.64
C ASP A 7 -18.37 29.85 13.48
N PHE A 8 -18.53 29.92 14.82
CA PHE A 8 -18.17 28.82 15.70
C PHE A 8 -19.10 27.61 15.50
N GLN A 9 -20.40 27.85 15.36
CA GLN A 9 -21.37 26.79 15.09
C GLN A 9 -21.13 26.14 13.73
N LEU A 10 -20.93 26.94 12.68
CA LEU A 10 -20.65 26.45 11.33
C LEU A 10 -19.37 25.61 11.30
N SER A 11 -18.29 26.08 11.95
CA SER A 11 -17.03 25.33 12.07
C SER A 11 -17.23 23.99 12.78
N LEU A 12 -18.03 23.96 13.85
CA LEU A 12 -18.33 22.72 14.57
C LEU A 12 -19.09 21.71 13.69
N TYR A 13 -20.08 22.16 12.92
CA TYR A 13 -20.82 21.31 11.99
C TYR A 13 -19.94 20.77 10.86
N LEU A 14 -19.07 21.60 10.27
CA LEU A 14 -18.13 21.16 9.23
C LEU A 14 -17.14 20.11 9.75
N ASN A 15 -16.59 20.33 10.95
CA ASN A 15 -15.69 19.36 11.58
C ASN A 15 -16.39 18.03 11.88
N LEU A 16 -17.65 18.08 12.34
CA LEU A 16 -18.45 16.88 12.57
C LEU A 16 -18.73 16.13 11.25
N LEU A 17 -19.07 16.86 10.18
CA LEU A 17 -19.29 16.28 8.85
C LEU A 17 -18.01 15.60 8.32
N LEU A 18 -16.86 16.27 8.43
CA LEU A 18 -15.56 15.70 8.05
C LEU A 18 -15.24 14.43 8.86
N PHE A 19 -15.50 14.47 10.17
CA PHE A 19 -15.29 13.32 11.04
C PHE A 19 -16.15 12.12 10.62
N LEU A 20 -17.46 12.32 10.44
CA LEU A 20 -18.39 11.28 10.00
C LEU A 20 -18.02 10.74 8.61
N GLY A 21 -17.68 11.63 7.67
CA GLY A 21 -17.24 11.23 6.34
C GLY A 21 -15.98 10.36 6.37
N ARG A 22 -14.95 10.76 7.13
CA ARG A 22 -13.73 9.97 7.31
C ARG A 22 -14.03 8.61 7.95
N PHE A 23 -14.95 8.56 8.91
CA PHE A 23 -15.40 7.31 9.53
C PHE A 23 -16.07 6.37 8.52
N ILE A 24 -16.91 6.89 7.63
CA ILE A 24 -17.54 6.10 6.55
C ILE A 24 -16.48 5.50 5.63
N PHE A 25 -15.50 6.30 5.18
CA PHE A 25 -14.42 5.79 4.32
C PHE A 25 -13.50 4.81 5.06
N LEU A 26 -13.27 5.01 6.35
CA LEU A 26 -12.51 4.07 7.18
C LEU A 26 -13.23 2.73 7.27
N PHE A 27 -14.54 2.74 7.51
CA PHE A 27 -15.37 1.54 7.54
C PHE A 27 -15.36 0.83 6.19
N LEU A 28 -15.51 1.57 5.08
CA LEU A 28 -15.44 1.01 3.74
C LEU A 28 -14.07 0.38 3.45
N ALA A 29 -12.98 1.03 3.83
CA ALA A 29 -11.63 0.50 3.69
C ALA A 29 -11.44 -0.78 4.51
N ALA A 30 -11.86 -0.79 5.78
CA ALA A 30 -11.82 -1.97 6.64
C ALA A 30 -12.63 -3.13 6.06
N PHE A 31 -13.83 -2.85 5.53
CA PHE A 31 -14.67 -3.86 4.87
C PHE A 31 -14.00 -4.46 3.62
N LEU A 32 -13.42 -3.62 2.76
CA LEU A 32 -12.71 -4.08 1.57
C LEU A 32 -11.47 -4.91 1.93
N PHE A 33 -10.75 -4.52 2.97
CA PHE A 33 -9.60 -5.26 3.49
C PHE A 33 -10.02 -6.64 4.01
N TRP A 34 -11.06 -6.69 4.85
CA TRP A 34 -11.62 -7.95 5.33
C TRP A 34 -12.10 -8.84 4.18
N ARG A 35 -12.84 -8.29 3.22
CA ARG A 35 -13.34 -9.04 2.07
C ARG A 35 -12.22 -9.70 1.25
N LYS A 36 -11.05 -9.07 1.15
CA LYS A 36 -9.90 -9.61 0.40
C LYS A 36 -9.16 -10.71 1.17
N LEU A 37 -9.18 -10.69 2.51
CA LEU A 37 -8.41 -11.62 3.35
C LEU A 37 -9.23 -12.77 3.94
N LYS A 38 -10.56 -12.65 4.01
CA LYS A 38 -11.44 -13.64 4.69
C LYS A 38 -11.34 -15.08 4.14
N GLU A 39 -10.86 -15.25 2.91
CA GLU A 39 -10.68 -16.58 2.30
C GLU A 39 -9.40 -17.27 2.77
N ASP A 40 -8.38 -16.49 3.16
CA ASP A 40 -7.03 -16.98 3.46
C ASP A 40 -6.67 -16.93 4.95
N TYR A 41 -7.40 -16.15 5.76
CA TYR A 41 -7.07 -15.87 7.16
C TYR A 41 -8.31 -15.90 8.06
N PRO A 42 -8.18 -16.31 9.34
CA PRO A 42 -9.30 -16.29 10.28
C PRO A 42 -9.73 -14.86 10.64
N ASP A 43 -11.03 -14.67 10.84
CA ASP A 43 -11.65 -13.35 11.08
C ASP A 43 -11.02 -12.59 12.25
N GLU A 44 -10.69 -13.28 13.34
CA GLU A 44 -10.07 -12.68 14.54
C GLU A 44 -8.71 -12.02 14.23
N GLN A 45 -7.91 -12.63 13.36
CA GLN A 45 -6.61 -12.09 12.97
C GLN A 45 -6.78 -10.87 12.05
N ILE A 46 -7.74 -10.93 11.12
CA ILE A 46 -8.04 -9.82 10.22
C ILE A 46 -8.54 -8.61 11.03
N LEU A 47 -9.47 -8.83 11.97
CA LEU A 47 -10.00 -7.79 12.83
C LEU A 47 -8.89 -7.17 13.69
N SER A 48 -8.07 -8.01 14.34
CA SER A 48 -6.95 -7.54 15.17
C SER A 48 -5.94 -6.70 14.38
N LEU A 49 -5.58 -7.15 13.17
CA LEU A 49 -4.70 -6.40 12.28
C LEU A 49 -5.33 -5.07 11.87
N THR A 50 -6.61 -5.07 11.51
CA THR A 50 -7.34 -3.86 11.09
C THR A 50 -7.35 -2.82 12.21
N LEU A 51 -7.67 -3.23 13.45
CA LEU A 51 -7.65 -2.35 14.61
C LEU A 51 -6.25 -1.81 14.90
N ALA A 52 -5.21 -2.66 14.80
CA ALA A 52 -3.83 -2.23 14.98
C ALA A 52 -3.40 -1.21 13.91
N VAL A 53 -3.72 -1.46 12.64
CA VAL A 53 -3.44 -0.54 11.52
C VAL A 53 -4.13 0.81 11.72
N ILE A 54 -5.40 0.82 12.16
CA ILE A 54 -6.13 2.06 12.45
C ILE A 54 -5.47 2.82 13.60
N PHE A 55 -5.19 2.13 14.72
CA PHE A 55 -4.61 2.75 15.91
C PHE A 55 -3.22 3.34 15.65
N PHE A 56 -2.31 2.53 15.09
CA PHE A 56 -0.93 2.96 14.82
C PHE A 56 -0.85 3.92 13.62
N GLY A 57 -1.72 3.77 12.62
CA GLY A 57 -1.84 4.73 11.52
C GLY A 57 -2.28 6.11 12.02
N TYR A 58 -3.25 6.17 12.92
CA TYR A 58 -3.64 7.42 13.60
C TYR A 58 -2.50 8.02 14.41
N LEU A 59 -1.73 7.19 15.13
CA LEU A 59 -0.54 7.65 15.85
C LEU A 59 0.52 8.21 14.90
N GLY A 60 0.75 7.56 13.76
CA GLY A 60 1.67 8.02 12.71
C GLY A 60 1.26 9.36 12.11
N LEU A 61 -0.05 9.57 11.89
CA LEU A 61 -0.59 10.88 11.46
C LEU A 61 -0.30 11.99 12.46
N ARG A 62 -0.33 11.69 13.77
CA ARG A 62 -0.01 12.66 14.84
C ARG A 62 1.47 12.98 14.94
N LEU A 63 2.34 12.03 14.61
CA LEU A 63 3.79 12.14 14.81
C LEU A 63 4.56 12.72 13.62
N GLY A 64 4.10 12.57 12.38
CA GLY A 64 4.98 12.88 11.24
C GLY A 64 4.36 12.85 9.86
N LEU A 65 3.28 13.62 9.65
CA LEU A 65 2.66 13.83 8.33
C LEU A 65 2.21 12.50 7.68
N LEU A 66 1.92 12.53 6.38
CA LEU A 66 1.41 11.39 5.61
C LEU A 66 2.42 10.22 5.57
N VAL A 67 3.72 10.55 5.45
CA VAL A 67 4.82 9.58 5.47
C VAL A 67 4.85 8.80 6.79
N GLY A 68 4.66 9.47 7.93
CA GLY A 68 4.59 8.83 9.24
C GLY A 68 3.45 7.82 9.32
N CYS A 69 2.25 8.20 8.88
CA CYS A 69 1.12 7.28 8.79
C CYS A 69 1.47 6.03 7.99
N PHE A 70 2.04 6.21 6.79
CA PHE A 70 2.44 5.10 5.93
C PHE A 70 3.47 4.18 6.60
N LEU A 71 4.54 4.73 7.16
CA LEU A 71 5.57 3.94 7.83
C LEU A 71 5.03 3.14 9.02
N PHE A 72 4.14 3.74 9.82
CA PHE A 72 3.49 3.04 10.93
C PHE A 72 2.57 1.91 10.46
N VAL A 73 1.78 2.13 9.40
CA VAL A 73 0.93 1.06 8.82
C VAL A 73 1.79 -0.12 8.34
N VAL A 74 2.90 0.16 7.62
CA VAL A 74 3.81 -0.87 7.14
C VAL A 74 4.51 -1.59 8.29
N ALA A 75 5.06 -0.85 9.25
CA ALA A 75 5.77 -1.42 10.40
C ALA A 75 4.84 -2.29 11.26
N THR A 76 3.65 -1.79 11.61
CA THR A 76 2.66 -2.55 12.39
C THR A 76 2.24 -3.81 11.66
N THR A 77 1.98 -3.74 10.36
CA THR A 77 1.57 -4.91 9.58
C THR A 77 2.72 -5.94 9.49
N LEU A 78 3.98 -5.51 9.32
CA LEU A 78 5.14 -6.40 9.33
C LEU A 78 5.34 -7.09 10.68
N ILE A 79 5.25 -6.33 11.77
CA ILE A 79 5.37 -6.85 13.14
C ILE A 79 4.26 -7.86 13.41
N PHE A 80 3.02 -7.51 13.05
CA PHE A 80 1.87 -8.40 13.21
C PHE A 80 2.04 -9.71 12.42
N CYS A 81 2.47 -9.62 11.16
CA CYS A 81 2.75 -10.80 10.34
C CYS A 81 3.83 -11.69 10.97
N ARG A 82 4.87 -11.11 11.59
CA ARG A 82 5.91 -11.88 12.29
C ARG A 82 5.38 -12.58 13.54
N ILE A 83 4.60 -11.86 14.37
CA ILE A 83 4.01 -12.41 15.60
C ILE A 83 3.07 -13.58 15.26
N GLN A 84 2.22 -13.41 14.25
CA GLN A 84 1.20 -14.39 13.85
C GLN A 84 1.71 -15.41 12.82
N LYS A 85 2.99 -15.36 12.44
CA LYS A 85 3.61 -16.21 11.39
C LYS A 85 2.84 -16.19 10.05
N LEU A 86 2.27 -15.05 9.70
CA LEU A 86 1.50 -14.86 8.46
C LEU A 86 2.42 -14.47 7.29
N LYS A 87 1.97 -14.78 6.07
CA LYS A 87 2.64 -14.33 4.86
C LYS A 87 2.38 -12.82 4.69
N TRP A 88 3.45 -12.03 4.67
CA TRP A 88 3.40 -10.58 4.45
C TRP A 88 2.80 -10.19 3.09
N TRP A 89 3.18 -10.90 2.02
CA TRP A 89 2.89 -10.47 0.65
C TRP A 89 1.39 -10.33 0.33
N PRO A 90 0.52 -11.32 0.63
CA PRO A 90 -0.92 -11.18 0.39
C PRO A 90 -1.55 -10.05 1.19
N ILE A 91 -1.11 -9.86 2.43
CA ILE A 91 -1.60 -8.79 3.30
C ILE A 91 -1.20 -7.42 2.74
N ALA A 92 0.05 -7.26 2.29
CA ALA A 92 0.53 -6.03 1.69
C ALA A 92 -0.27 -5.65 0.43
N ASP A 93 -0.50 -6.60 -0.48
CA ASP A 93 -1.32 -6.34 -1.68
C ASP A 93 -2.79 -6.07 -1.31
N ALA A 94 -3.35 -6.76 -0.32
CA ALA A 94 -4.71 -6.54 0.15
C ALA A 94 -4.92 -5.16 0.78
N LEU A 95 -3.88 -4.56 1.36
CA LEU A 95 -3.95 -3.22 1.96
C LEU A 95 -4.06 -2.09 0.94
N VAL A 96 -3.62 -2.30 -0.31
CA VAL A 96 -3.49 -1.21 -1.31
C VAL A 96 -4.82 -0.53 -1.58
N PHE A 97 -5.84 -1.28 -2.00
CA PHE A 97 -7.13 -0.69 -2.36
C PHE A 97 -7.84 -0.02 -1.18
N PRO A 98 -7.94 -0.65 0.01
CA PRO A 98 -8.44 -0.01 1.21
C PRO A 98 -7.77 1.35 1.51
N LEU A 99 -6.43 1.39 1.48
CA LEU A 99 -5.68 2.61 1.79
C LEU A 99 -5.90 3.70 0.73
N LEU A 100 -5.91 3.34 -0.55
CA LEU A 100 -6.15 4.29 -1.64
C LEU A 100 -7.59 4.84 -1.61
N ILE A 101 -8.59 4.00 -1.29
CA ILE A 101 -9.99 4.43 -1.17
C ILE A 101 -10.19 5.33 0.04
N PHE A 102 -9.60 4.96 1.19
CA PHE A 102 -9.64 5.81 2.38
C PHE A 102 -8.98 7.17 2.14
N GLY A 103 -7.80 7.16 1.51
CA GLY A 103 -7.06 8.37 1.14
C GLY A 103 -7.83 9.25 0.16
N LEU A 104 -8.38 8.66 -0.90
CA LEU A 104 -9.22 9.37 -1.88
C LEU A 104 -10.45 10.01 -1.21
N GLY A 105 -11.18 9.25 -0.40
CA GLY A 105 -12.35 9.76 0.31
C GLY A 105 -12.02 10.90 1.25
N THR A 106 -10.94 10.76 2.02
CA THR A 106 -10.45 11.82 2.91
C THR A 106 -10.04 13.07 2.14
N ALA A 107 -9.36 12.91 1.00
CA ALA A 107 -8.94 14.01 0.15
C ALA A 107 -10.14 14.75 -0.47
N LEU A 108 -11.15 14.02 -0.95
CA LEU A 108 -12.38 14.59 -1.49
C LEU A 108 -13.19 15.35 -0.43
N LEU A 109 -13.27 14.82 0.80
CA LEU A 109 -13.93 15.50 1.91
C LEU A 109 -13.25 16.83 2.27
N ASN A 110 -11.92 16.85 2.30
CA ASN A 110 -11.19 18.10 2.56
C ASN A 110 -11.42 19.13 1.44
N LEU A 111 -11.39 18.68 0.17
CA LEU A 111 -11.69 19.54 -0.99
C LEU A 111 -13.12 20.09 -0.96
N ALA A 112 -14.09 19.31 -0.50
CA ALA A 112 -15.50 19.73 -0.42
C ALA A 112 -15.75 20.80 0.65
N VAL A 113 -14.96 20.81 1.73
CA VAL A 113 -15.08 21.79 2.82
C VAL A 113 -14.32 23.07 2.52
N ASP A 114 -13.13 22.97 1.93
CA ASP A 114 -12.30 24.13 1.62
C ASP A 114 -11.78 23.99 0.18
N PHE A 115 -12.55 24.50 -0.79
CA PHE A 115 -12.16 24.37 -2.18
C PHE A 115 -10.95 25.26 -2.48
N SER A 116 -9.82 24.64 -2.81
CA SER A 116 -8.66 25.31 -3.39
C SER A 116 -8.05 24.48 -4.50
N TRP A 117 -7.42 25.13 -5.48
CA TRP A 117 -6.72 24.45 -6.57
C TRP A 117 -5.63 23.50 -6.06
N VAL A 118 -5.01 23.82 -4.94
CA VAL A 118 -3.99 22.96 -4.29
C VAL A 118 -4.62 21.68 -3.75
N LEU A 119 -5.84 21.74 -3.22
CA LEU A 119 -6.56 20.58 -2.69
C LEU A 119 -7.13 19.66 -3.77
N LEU A 120 -7.07 20.04 -5.05
CA LEU A 120 -7.42 19.15 -6.17
C LEU A 120 -6.34 18.09 -6.44
N PHE A 121 -5.08 18.35 -6.09
CA PHE A 121 -3.99 17.42 -6.40
C PHE A 121 -4.04 16.11 -5.61
N PRO A 122 -4.28 16.09 -4.28
CA PRO A 122 -4.37 14.84 -3.53
C PRO A 122 -5.43 13.85 -4.05
N PRO A 123 -6.70 14.22 -4.29
CA PRO A 123 -7.68 13.26 -4.80
C PRO A 123 -7.33 12.79 -6.22
N LEU A 124 -6.79 13.67 -7.07
CA LEU A 124 -6.31 13.28 -8.40
C LEU A 124 -5.18 12.24 -8.31
N LEU A 125 -4.22 12.44 -7.41
CA LEU A 125 -3.11 11.52 -7.20
C LEU A 125 -3.60 10.16 -6.70
N PHE A 126 -4.45 10.12 -5.66
CA PHE A 126 -5.06 8.87 -5.20
C PHE A 126 -5.83 8.16 -6.31
N PHE A 127 -6.59 8.91 -7.11
CA PHE A 127 -7.35 8.36 -8.22
C PHE A 127 -6.44 7.76 -9.31
N LEU A 128 -5.37 8.45 -9.70
CA LEU A 128 -4.40 7.94 -10.68
C LEU A 128 -3.70 6.68 -10.20
N VAL A 129 -3.25 6.64 -8.93
CA VAL A 129 -2.61 5.46 -8.34
C VAL A 129 -3.61 4.30 -8.21
N LEU A 130 -4.87 4.59 -7.89
CA LEU A 130 -5.93 3.58 -7.83
C LEU A 130 -6.19 2.97 -9.20
N LEU A 131 -6.36 3.79 -10.24
CA LEU A 131 -6.52 3.32 -11.62
C LEU A 131 -5.31 2.51 -12.09
N GLY A 132 -4.11 3.00 -11.80
CA GLY A 132 -2.86 2.30 -12.08
C GLY A 132 -2.83 0.94 -11.39
N SER A 133 -3.20 0.87 -10.11
CA SER A 133 -3.21 -0.38 -9.33
C SER A 133 -4.24 -1.38 -9.86
N VAL A 134 -5.45 -0.94 -10.22
CA VAL A 134 -6.47 -1.82 -10.83
C VAL A 134 -6.01 -2.35 -12.18
N ARG A 135 -5.38 -1.50 -13.01
CA ARG A 135 -4.82 -1.92 -14.30
C ARG A 135 -3.71 -2.94 -14.05
N MET A 136 -2.78 -2.62 -13.15
CA MET A 136 -1.64 -3.47 -12.84
C MET A 136 -2.07 -4.79 -12.23
N GLU A 137 -3.13 -4.88 -11.41
CA GLU A 137 -3.65 -6.16 -10.90
C GLU A 137 -4.00 -7.14 -12.03
N LYS A 138 -4.46 -6.63 -13.19
CA LYS A 138 -4.79 -7.45 -14.37
C LYS A 138 -3.59 -7.71 -15.27
N THR A 139 -2.66 -6.77 -15.38
CA THR A 139 -1.58 -6.81 -16.39
C THR A 139 -0.20 -7.11 -15.83
N TYR A 140 0.03 -7.13 -14.51
CA TYR A 140 1.39 -7.23 -13.96
C TYR A 140 2.10 -8.53 -14.38
N ARG A 141 1.35 -9.60 -14.65
CA ARG A 141 1.90 -10.87 -15.17
C ARG A 141 2.51 -10.75 -16.57
N SER A 142 2.12 -9.74 -17.36
CA SER A 142 2.70 -9.48 -18.69
C SER A 142 3.93 -8.59 -18.65
N VAL A 143 4.34 -8.08 -17.49
CA VAL A 143 5.48 -7.19 -17.36
C VAL A 143 6.77 -7.99 -17.55
N ALA A 144 7.52 -7.67 -18.61
CA ALA A 144 8.66 -8.48 -19.06
C ALA A 144 9.76 -8.66 -18.00
N TRP A 145 9.95 -7.68 -17.11
CA TRP A 145 10.93 -7.74 -16.04
C TRP A 145 10.38 -8.36 -14.74
N TYR A 146 9.06 -8.51 -14.61
CA TYR A 146 8.38 -9.10 -13.45
C TYR A 146 7.60 -10.37 -13.85
N LYS A 147 8.30 -11.36 -14.40
CA LYS A 147 7.68 -12.62 -14.89
C LYS A 147 7.16 -13.53 -13.78
N SER A 148 7.49 -13.25 -12.51
CA SER A 148 7.18 -14.13 -11.39
C SER A 148 5.68 -14.26 -11.13
N GLY A 149 4.89 -13.24 -11.52
CA GLY A 149 3.47 -13.17 -11.19
C GLY A 149 3.20 -13.29 -9.68
N LYS A 150 4.21 -13.01 -8.84
CA LYS A 150 4.14 -13.16 -7.39
C LYS A 150 3.34 -12.00 -6.78
N ILE A 151 2.65 -12.35 -5.71
CA ILE A 151 1.96 -11.41 -4.83
C ILE A 151 2.99 -10.48 -4.17
N GLY A 152 2.63 -9.21 -4.01
CA GLY A 152 3.46 -8.12 -3.47
C GLY A 152 3.78 -7.02 -4.49
N PHE A 153 3.51 -7.26 -5.79
CA PHE A 153 3.80 -6.30 -6.85
C PHE A 153 2.93 -5.04 -6.73
N ILE A 154 1.64 -5.21 -6.47
CA ILE A 154 0.66 -4.12 -6.48
C ILE A 154 0.98 -3.15 -5.35
N PHE A 155 1.37 -3.67 -4.19
CA PHE A 155 1.80 -2.87 -3.05
C PHE A 155 2.98 -1.96 -3.38
N TYR A 156 4.09 -2.50 -3.87
CA TYR A 156 5.26 -1.68 -4.20
C TYR A 156 4.99 -0.74 -5.37
N PHE A 157 4.25 -1.17 -6.38
CA PHE A 157 3.83 -0.28 -7.47
C PHE A 157 3.06 0.92 -6.94
N ALA A 158 2.06 0.70 -6.07
CA ALA A 158 1.27 1.77 -5.50
C ALA A 158 2.12 2.75 -4.68
N ILE A 159 3.07 2.24 -3.89
CA ILE A 159 4.02 3.06 -3.10
C ILE A 159 4.89 3.91 -4.03
N ILE A 160 5.55 3.27 -5.00
CA ILE A 160 6.46 3.95 -5.93
C ILE A 160 5.68 5.03 -6.70
N ALA A 161 4.51 4.69 -7.24
CA ALA A 161 3.69 5.62 -8.00
C ALA A 161 3.19 6.78 -7.13
N PHE A 162 2.64 6.49 -5.94
CA PHE A 162 2.10 7.50 -5.03
C PHE A 162 3.18 8.49 -4.59
N PHE A 163 4.28 7.99 -4.02
CA PHE A 163 5.34 8.87 -3.50
C PHE A 163 6.12 9.58 -4.62
N SER A 164 6.29 8.97 -5.80
CA SER A 164 6.94 9.67 -6.93
C SER A 164 6.09 10.84 -7.43
N LEU A 165 4.78 10.63 -7.60
CA LEU A 165 3.86 11.70 -8.01
C LEU A 165 3.76 12.78 -6.95
N PHE A 166 3.75 12.39 -5.67
CA PHE A 166 3.69 13.33 -4.57
C PHE A 166 4.96 14.18 -4.48
N LEU A 167 6.14 13.57 -4.67
CA LEU A 167 7.42 14.26 -4.70
C LEU A 167 7.49 15.27 -5.86
N VAL A 168 7.03 14.89 -7.07
CA VAL A 168 6.93 15.82 -8.22
C VAL A 168 6.02 17.01 -7.88
N LEU A 169 4.90 16.77 -7.19
CA LEU A 169 4.00 17.83 -6.76
C LEU A 169 4.63 18.76 -5.71
N GLU A 170 5.35 18.20 -4.73
CA GLU A 170 6.03 19.01 -3.71
C GLU A 170 7.10 19.92 -4.33
N ILE A 171 7.89 19.40 -5.27
CA ILE A 171 8.86 20.19 -6.04
C ILE A 171 8.15 21.27 -6.85
N ALA A 172 7.08 20.93 -7.56
CA ALA A 172 6.34 21.87 -8.40
C ALA A 172 5.65 23.00 -7.60
N THR A 173 5.30 22.74 -6.34
CA THR A 173 4.65 23.73 -5.44
C THR A 173 5.66 24.58 -4.65
N GLY A 174 6.97 24.35 -4.82
CA GLY A 174 8.02 25.17 -4.21
C GLY A 174 8.06 25.08 -2.68
N LYS A 175 7.52 24.02 -2.07
CA LYS A 175 7.52 23.87 -0.62
C LYS A 175 8.94 23.56 -0.11
N PRO A 176 9.47 24.30 0.88
CA PRO A 176 10.88 24.20 1.31
C PRO A 176 11.20 23.00 2.22
N LEU A 177 10.35 21.97 2.28
CA LEU A 177 10.51 20.85 3.22
C LEU A 177 11.51 19.80 2.69
N TYR A 178 12.78 20.16 2.67
CA TYR A 178 13.89 19.30 2.21
C TYR A 178 13.91 17.92 2.88
N TRP A 179 13.61 17.85 4.18
CA TRP A 179 13.64 16.58 4.91
C TRP A 179 12.52 15.63 4.49
N GLN A 180 11.32 16.17 4.21
CA GLN A 180 10.19 15.35 3.79
C GLN A 180 10.46 14.75 2.41
N ILE A 181 10.91 15.58 1.46
CA ILE A 181 11.30 15.16 0.11
C ILE A 181 12.37 14.05 0.18
N LEU A 182 13.37 14.20 1.05
CA LEU A 182 14.42 13.20 1.23
C LEU A 182 13.85 11.86 1.74
N VAL A 183 12.98 11.89 2.75
CA VAL A 183 12.38 10.66 3.30
C VAL A 183 11.49 9.98 2.25
N GLU A 184 10.70 10.74 1.50
CA GLU A 184 9.86 10.22 0.42
C GLU A 184 10.69 9.58 -0.70
N ALA A 185 11.78 10.23 -1.11
CA ALA A 185 12.73 9.66 -2.06
C ALA A 185 13.33 8.34 -1.56
N LEU A 186 13.70 8.28 -0.28
CA LEU A 186 14.20 7.05 0.35
C LEU A 186 13.13 5.96 0.39
N VAL A 187 11.86 6.30 0.62
CA VAL A 187 10.74 5.35 0.56
C VAL A 187 10.59 4.80 -0.87
N VAL A 188 10.63 5.65 -1.90
CA VAL A 188 10.55 5.23 -3.31
C VAL A 188 11.70 4.31 -3.68
N LEU A 189 12.95 4.70 -3.37
CA LEU A 189 14.14 3.89 -3.66
C LEU A 189 14.09 2.55 -2.93
N THR A 190 13.67 2.55 -1.66
CA THR A 190 13.52 1.32 -0.86
C THR A 190 12.47 0.41 -1.47
N ALA A 191 11.30 0.95 -1.84
CA ALA A 191 10.23 0.17 -2.46
C ALA A 191 10.66 -0.41 -3.82
N ALA A 192 11.35 0.38 -4.65
CA ALA A 192 11.88 -0.08 -5.94
C ALA A 192 12.94 -1.18 -5.75
N PHE A 193 13.84 -1.01 -4.78
CA PHE A 193 14.87 -2.00 -4.47
C PHE A 193 14.25 -3.31 -3.95
N LEU A 194 13.27 -3.26 -3.05
CA LEU A 194 12.58 -4.44 -2.54
C LEU A 194 11.79 -5.15 -3.65
N LEU A 195 11.14 -4.39 -4.55
CA LEU A 195 10.46 -4.96 -5.70
C LEU A 195 11.44 -5.66 -6.66
N TYR A 196 12.62 -5.08 -6.86
CA TYR A 196 13.70 -5.67 -7.66
C TYR A 196 14.23 -6.97 -7.03
N LEU A 197 14.52 -6.97 -5.71
CA LEU A 197 14.93 -8.18 -5.00
C LEU A 197 13.89 -9.30 -5.12
N ARG A 198 12.61 -8.93 -4.95
CA ARG A 198 11.49 -9.86 -5.09
C ARG A 198 11.39 -10.47 -6.48
N ALA A 199 11.66 -9.68 -7.53
CA ALA A 199 11.69 -10.18 -8.90
C ALA A 199 12.83 -11.21 -9.11
N ASN A 200 13.98 -11.01 -8.46
CA ASN A 200 15.17 -11.86 -8.61
C ASN A 200 15.11 -13.19 -7.85
N GLU A 201 14.44 -13.25 -6.69
CA GLU A 201 14.25 -14.52 -5.96
C GLU A 201 13.62 -15.61 -6.84
N ASP A 202 12.71 -15.21 -7.73
CA ASP A 202 12.02 -16.11 -8.65
C ASP A 202 12.95 -16.73 -9.70
N GLN A 203 13.88 -15.94 -10.24
CA GLN A 203 14.85 -16.45 -11.21
C GLN A 203 15.74 -17.52 -10.58
N LYS A 204 16.12 -17.33 -9.31
CA LYS A 204 16.93 -18.31 -8.57
C LYS A 204 16.16 -19.61 -8.31
N GLU A 205 14.91 -19.54 -7.89
CA GLU A 205 14.06 -20.72 -7.69
C GLU A 205 13.87 -21.51 -8.98
N LYS A 206 13.56 -20.82 -10.09
CA LYS A 206 13.38 -21.45 -11.40
C LYS A 206 14.66 -22.13 -11.90
N ASN A 207 15.81 -21.45 -11.77
CA ASN A 207 17.10 -22.02 -12.16
C ASN A 207 17.47 -23.24 -11.30
N GLY A 208 17.19 -23.17 -9.99
CA GLY A 208 17.39 -24.31 -9.08
C GLY A 208 16.53 -25.53 -9.44
N PHE A 209 15.27 -25.30 -9.82
CA PHE A 209 14.37 -26.37 -10.27
C PHE A 209 14.84 -27.01 -11.58
N LEU A 210 15.25 -26.20 -12.57
CA LEU A 210 15.80 -26.70 -13.83
C LEU A 210 17.09 -27.51 -13.64
N LEU A 211 17.96 -27.08 -12.73
CA LEU A 211 19.17 -27.83 -12.34
C LEU A 211 18.83 -29.16 -11.65
N LYS A 212 17.75 -29.21 -10.85
CA LYS A 212 17.30 -30.45 -10.22
C LYS A 212 16.76 -31.43 -11.26
N ILE A 213 15.97 -30.94 -12.21
CA ILE A 213 15.45 -31.75 -13.34
C ILE A 213 16.61 -32.30 -14.19
N SER A 214 17.57 -31.46 -14.58
CA SER A 214 18.68 -31.90 -15.43
C SER A 214 19.53 -32.98 -14.76
N LYS A 215 19.73 -32.91 -13.43
CA LYS A 215 20.39 -33.97 -12.65
C LYS A 215 19.61 -35.30 -12.65
N ILE A 216 18.27 -35.24 -12.55
CA ILE A 216 17.42 -36.45 -12.60
C ILE A 216 17.49 -37.11 -13.99
N PHE A 217 17.43 -36.32 -15.06
CA PHE A 217 17.57 -36.83 -16.44
C PHE A 217 18.96 -37.44 -16.70
N LYS A 218 20.03 -36.84 -16.16
CA LYS A 218 21.39 -37.40 -16.30
C LYS A 218 21.54 -38.73 -15.55
N LYS A 219 20.92 -38.85 -14.37
CA LYS A 219 20.96 -40.10 -13.57
C LYS A 219 20.19 -41.24 -14.24
N THR A 220 19.02 -40.95 -14.82
CA THR A 220 18.22 -41.95 -15.54
C THR A 220 18.89 -42.43 -16.82
N LYS A 221 19.51 -41.53 -17.59
CA LYS A 221 20.28 -41.89 -18.80
C LYS A 221 21.47 -42.80 -18.49
N ASN A 222 22.20 -42.53 -17.40
CA ASN A 222 23.33 -43.37 -17.00
C ASN A 222 22.92 -44.76 -16.49
N GLY A 223 21.73 -44.88 -15.88
CA GLY A 223 21.22 -46.18 -15.41
C GLY A 223 20.74 -47.12 -16.52
N GLN A 224 20.36 -46.60 -17.69
CA GLN A 224 20.01 -47.43 -18.84
C GLN A 224 21.24 -48.06 -19.51
N ASN A 225 22.37 -47.36 -19.52
CA ASN A 225 23.62 -47.85 -20.12
C ASN A 225 24.32 -48.95 -19.30
N SER A 226 23.92 -49.18 -18.04
CA SER A 226 24.51 -50.24 -17.21
C SER A 226 23.77 -51.59 -17.29
N ILE A 227 22.71 -51.67 -18.09
CA ILE A 227 21.89 -52.89 -18.28
C ILE A 227 22.14 -53.53 -19.66
N SER A 228 22.91 -52.87 -20.52
CA SER A 228 23.44 -53.40 -21.79
C SER A 228 24.85 -53.92 -21.62
#